data_AF-A0A820PIC3-F1
#
_entry.id   AF-A0A820PIC3-F1
#
_cell.length_a   1.000
_cell.length_b   1.000
_cell.length_c   1.000
_cell.angle_alpha   90.00
_cell.angle_beta   90.00
_cell.angle_gamma   90.00
#
_symmetry.space_group_name_H-M   'P 1'
#
loop_
_entity.id
_entity.type
_entity.pdbx_description
1 polymer ?
#
loop_
_entity_poly.entity_id
_entity_poly.type
_entity_poly.pdbx_seq_one_letter_code
_entity_poly.pdbx_strand_id
1 'polypeptide(L)'
;STENDAEKYQVPYEDVSQGNPNADQMRDIVCVKKHRPPISERWTTHPIVRPLVQLCEELWIEDPTCRLNSLNIKKQLKKQLELLENDLSYINIESQQQSTQNNGPWTA
;
A
#
# COMPACT_ATOMS: atom_id res chain seq x y z
N SER A 1 19.77 4.33 17.95
CA SER A 1 19.55 4.95 16.64
C SER A 1 18.72 3.97 15.84
N THR A 2 17.42 4.16 15.67
CA THR A 2 16.88 4.96 14.57
C THR A 2 15.61 5.69 15.01
N GLU A 3 15.75 6.99 15.19
CA GLU A 3 14.65 7.93 15.27
C GLU A 3 14.33 8.29 13.80
N ASN A 4 13.08 8.03 13.35
CA ASN A 4 12.47 8.55 12.12
C ASN A 4 12.76 7.85 10.75
N ASP A 5 12.33 6.59 10.57
CA ASP A 5 12.25 5.92 9.24
C ASP A 5 10.98 6.29 8.44
N ALA A 6 10.39 7.47 8.69
CA ALA A 6 9.23 7.97 7.95
C ALA A 6 9.70 8.80 6.75
N GLU A 7 9.18 8.49 5.57
CA GLU A 7 9.41 9.30 4.37
C GLU A 7 8.85 10.71 4.57
N LYS A 8 9.59 11.72 4.09
CA LYS A 8 9.16 13.12 4.18
C LYS A 8 7.88 13.28 3.37
N TYR A 9 6.90 13.99 3.94
CA TYR A 9 5.69 14.36 3.21
C TYR A 9 6.05 15.16 1.95
N GLN A 10 5.46 14.76 0.84
CA GLN A 10 5.63 15.38 -0.47
C GLN A 10 4.32 15.38 -1.24
N VAL A 11 4.17 16.34 -2.15
CA VAL A 11 3.06 16.34 -3.10
C VAL A 11 3.40 15.44 -4.31
N PRO A 12 2.39 14.89 -5.01
CA PRO A 12 2.66 14.11 -6.22
C PRO A 12 3.47 14.92 -7.23
N TYR A 13 4.52 14.31 -7.78
CA TYR A 13 5.42 14.91 -8.79
C TYR A 13 6.29 16.07 -8.29
N GLU A 14 6.44 16.29 -6.98
CA GLU A 14 7.26 17.39 -6.43
C GLU A 14 8.70 17.40 -6.95
N ASP A 15 9.28 16.22 -7.15
CA ASP A 15 10.63 15.98 -7.64
C ASP A 15 10.84 16.39 -9.11
N VAL A 16 9.80 16.29 -9.93
CA VAL A 16 9.87 16.55 -11.37
C VAL A 16 9.17 17.83 -11.82
N SER A 17 8.35 18.45 -10.97
CA SER A 17 7.41 19.52 -11.37
C SER A 17 7.93 20.95 -11.25
N GLN A 18 9.20 21.18 -10.87
CA GLN A 18 9.73 22.54 -10.64
C GLN A 18 8.85 23.40 -9.70
N GLY A 19 8.17 22.77 -8.74
CA GLY A 19 7.37 23.40 -7.70
C GLY A 19 5.93 23.74 -8.11
N ASN A 20 5.73 24.61 -9.10
CA ASN A 20 4.39 25.01 -9.55
C ASN A 20 4.25 24.83 -11.07
N PRO A 21 3.99 23.59 -11.54
CA PRO A 21 3.92 23.28 -12.95
C PRO A 21 2.63 23.82 -13.57
N ASN A 22 2.72 24.32 -14.80
CA ASN A 22 1.54 24.61 -15.60
C ASN A 22 0.98 23.34 -16.28
N ALA A 23 -0.16 23.48 -16.97
CA ALA A 23 -0.83 22.36 -17.64
C ALA A 23 0.03 21.68 -18.70
N ASP A 24 0.85 22.44 -19.44
CA ASP A 24 1.74 21.90 -20.47
C ASP A 24 2.85 21.05 -19.85
N GLN A 25 3.47 21.54 -18.78
CA GLN A 25 4.50 20.80 -18.03
C GLN A 25 3.93 19.52 -17.42
N MET A 26 2.73 19.58 -16.82
CA MET A 26 2.07 18.39 -16.27
C MET A 26 1.69 17.37 -17.35
N ARG A 27 1.22 17.81 -18.52
CA ARG A 27 0.96 16.92 -19.66
C ARG A 27 2.25 16.22 -20.09
N ASP A 28 3.34 16.97 -20.19
CA ASP A 28 4.62 16.40 -20.63
C ASP A 28 5.14 15.37 -19.61
N ILE A 29 4.98 15.61 -18.30
CA ILE A 29 5.34 14.65 -17.24
C ILE A 29 4.42 13.41 -17.28
N VAL A 30 3.10 13.60 -17.23
CA VAL A 30 2.13 12.52 -16.96
C VAL A 30 1.70 11.78 -18.22
N CYS A 31 1.47 12.50 -19.32
CA CYS A 31 0.90 11.94 -20.55
C CYS A 31 1.99 11.55 -21.56
N VAL A 32 3.01 12.42 -21.75
CA VAL A 32 4.06 12.19 -22.75
C VAL A 32 5.15 11.26 -22.19
N LYS A 33 5.76 11.64 -21.06
CA LYS A 33 6.79 10.83 -20.39
C LYS A 33 6.22 9.63 -19.65
N LYS A 34 4.89 9.56 -19.50
CA LYS A 34 4.17 8.51 -18.75
C LYS A 34 4.70 8.31 -17.32
N HIS A 35 5.22 9.39 -16.74
CA HIS A 35 5.79 9.33 -15.39
C HIS A 35 4.66 9.22 -14.35
N ARG A 36 4.93 8.46 -13.30
CA ARG A 36 4.06 8.26 -12.13
C ARG A 36 4.89 8.44 -10.87
N PRO A 37 4.28 8.87 -9.75
CA PRO A 37 5.00 9.00 -8.49
C PRO A 37 5.70 7.69 -8.12
N PRO A 38 6.98 7.72 -7.73
CA PRO A 38 7.73 6.53 -7.36
C PRO A 38 7.13 5.89 -6.11
N ILE A 39 7.13 4.57 -6.09
CA ILE A 39 6.70 3.77 -4.94
C ILE A 39 7.95 3.25 -4.22
N SER A 40 8.02 3.50 -2.92
CA SER A 40 9.08 2.99 -2.05
C SER A 40 9.04 1.45 -1.95
N GLU A 41 10.19 0.78 -2.05
CA GLU A 41 10.31 -0.68 -1.92
C GLU A 41 9.79 -1.19 -0.56
N ARG A 42 9.86 -0.35 0.48
CA ARG A 42 9.31 -0.68 1.79
C ARG A 42 7.79 -0.86 1.74
N TRP A 43 7.09 -0.13 0.88
CA TRP A 43 5.62 -0.18 0.81
C TRP A 43 5.14 -1.40 0.04
N THR A 44 5.93 -1.88 -0.92
CA THR A 44 5.59 -3.07 -1.72
C THR A 44 5.71 -4.37 -0.90
N THR A 45 6.50 -4.36 0.17
CA THR A 45 6.69 -5.50 1.08
C THR A 45 5.78 -5.45 2.31
N HIS A 46 5.29 -4.28 2.71
CA HIS A 46 4.49 -4.13 3.92
C HIS A 46 3.04 -4.61 3.72
N PRO A 47 2.53 -5.60 4.48
CA PRO A 47 1.24 -6.25 4.22
C PRO A 47 0.04 -5.30 4.27
N ILE A 48 0.10 -4.25 5.10
CA ILE A 48 -0.99 -3.26 5.23
C ILE A 48 -0.98 -2.23 4.09
N VAL A 49 0.21 -1.84 3.61
CA VAL A 49 0.35 -0.70 2.68
C VAL A 49 0.43 -1.18 1.24
N ARG A 50 0.96 -2.39 1.00
CA ARG A 50 1.05 -3.02 -0.32
C ARG A 50 -0.30 -3.03 -1.08
N PRO A 51 -1.45 -3.38 -0.47
CA PRO A 51 -2.72 -3.36 -1.20
C PRO A 51 -3.13 -1.95 -1.67
N LEU A 52 -2.76 -0.91 -0.91
CA LEU A 52 -3.00 0.48 -1.30
C LEU A 52 -2.11 0.88 -2.48
N VAL A 53 -0.84 0.43 -2.48
CA VAL A 53 0.09 0.63 -3.59
C VAL A 53 -0.46 0.02 -4.88
N GLN A 54 -0.88 -1.25 -4.84
CA GLN A 54 -1.45 -1.94 -6.00
C GLN A 54 -2.68 -1.22 -6.56
N LEU A 55 -3.55 -0.73 -5.66
CA LEU A 55 -4.71 0.05 -6.04
C LEU A 55 -4.33 1.37 -6.72
N CYS A 56 -3.30 2.08 -6.24
CA CYS A 56 -2.80 3.29 -6.90
C CYS A 56 -2.29 2.97 -8.31
N GLU A 57 -1.53 1.90 -8.50
CA GLU A 57 -1.02 1.49 -9.81
C GLU A 57 -2.16 1.15 -10.80
N GLU A 58 -3.20 0.43 -10.34
CA GLU A 58 -4.40 0.13 -11.12
C GLU A 58 -5.21 1.39 -11.50
N LEU A 59 -5.17 2.43 -10.67
CA LEU A 59 -5.85 3.70 -10.94
C LEU A 59 -5.04 4.64 -11.83
N TRP A 60 -3.71 4.45 -11.89
CA TRP A 60 -2.79 5.28 -12.66
C TRP A 60 -2.57 4.79 -14.11
N ILE A 61 -3.41 3.86 -14.57
CA ILE A 61 -3.43 3.34 -15.94
C ILE A 61 -3.77 4.46 -16.94
N GLU A 62 -3.12 4.44 -18.11
CA GLU A 62 -3.33 5.42 -19.19
C GLU A 62 -4.77 5.39 -19.71
N ASP A 63 -5.29 4.19 -19.99
CA ASP A 63 -6.67 3.99 -20.42
C ASP A 63 -7.66 4.24 -19.25
N PRO A 64 -8.51 5.27 -19.34
CA PRO A 64 -9.50 5.57 -18.31
C PRO A 64 -10.58 4.49 -18.17
N THR A 65 -10.84 3.69 -19.21
CA THR A 65 -11.88 2.64 -19.18
C THR A 65 -11.49 1.45 -18.33
N CYS A 66 -10.17 1.23 -18.14
CA CYS A 66 -9.64 0.21 -17.24
C CYS A 66 -9.64 0.63 -15.77
N ARG A 67 -9.86 1.92 -15.46
CA ARG A 67 -9.81 2.42 -14.09
C ARG A 67 -11.09 2.05 -13.33
N LEU A 68 -10.93 1.71 -12.06
CA LEU A 68 -12.06 1.43 -11.18
C LEU A 68 -12.89 2.69 -10.92
N ASN A 69 -14.20 2.54 -10.88
CA ASN A 69 -15.09 3.59 -10.39
C ASN A 69 -15.05 3.67 -8.85
N SER A 70 -15.55 4.77 -8.28
CA SER A 70 -15.53 5.02 -6.84
C SER A 70 -16.16 3.91 -5.99
N LEU A 71 -17.22 3.26 -6.49
CA LEU A 71 -17.87 2.15 -5.78
C LEU A 71 -16.96 0.91 -5.73
N ASN A 72 -16.30 0.59 -6.83
CA ASN A 72 -15.40 -0.55 -6.93
C ASN A 72 -14.13 -0.32 -6.11
N ILE A 73 -13.60 0.91 -6.09
CA ILE A 73 -12.49 1.32 -5.19
C ILE A 73 -12.89 1.05 -3.74
N LYS A 74 -14.06 1.52 -3.30
CA LYS A 74 -14.56 1.29 -1.94
C LYS A 74 -14.70 -0.20 -1.61
N LYS A 75 -15.26 -0.99 -2.52
CA LYS A 75 -15.42 -2.46 -2.34
C LYS A 75 -14.06 -3.14 -2.22
N GLN A 76 -13.11 -2.79 -3.07
CA GLN A 76 -11.76 -3.35 -3.05
C GLN A 76 -11.04 -3.02 -1.74
N LEU A 77 -11.07 -1.76 -1.29
CA LEU A 77 -10.49 -1.35 -0.01
C LEU A 77 -11.11 -2.09 1.17
N LYS A 78 -12.45 -2.21 1.20
CA LYS A 78 -13.15 -2.94 2.26
C LYS A 78 -12.71 -4.40 2.33
N LYS A 79 -12.61 -5.06 1.16
CA LYS A 79 -12.13 -6.43 1.07
C LYS A 79 -10.70 -6.58 1.60
N GLN A 80 -9.80 -5.67 1.26
CA GLN A 80 -8.41 -5.71 1.75
C GLN A 80 -8.35 -5.54 3.28
N LEU A 81 -9.16 -4.64 3.85
CA LEU A 81 -9.26 -4.47 5.30
C LEU A 81 -9.79 -5.72 6.00
N GLU A 82 -10.86 -6.32 5.48
CA GLU A 82 -11.43 -7.57 6.04
C GLU A 82 -10.39 -8.72 6.02
N LEU A 83 -9.58 -8.83 4.97
CA LEU A 83 -8.51 -9.83 4.89
C LEU A 83 -7.43 -9.61 5.95
N LEU A 84 -6.98 -8.36 6.13
CA LEU A 84 -5.98 -8.00 7.14
C LEU A 84 -6.49 -8.26 8.56
N GLU A 85 -7.75 -7.96 8.85
CA GLU A 85 -8.38 -8.23 10.14
C GLU A 85 -8.42 -9.74 10.43
N ASN A 86 -8.76 -10.54 9.43
CA ASN A 86 -8.77 -12.00 9.54
C ASN A 86 -7.36 -12.54 9.81
N ASP A 87 -6.35 -12.13 9.04
CA ASP A 87 -4.96 -12.60 9.19
C ASP A 87 -4.40 -12.30 10.60
N LEU A 88 -4.66 -11.10 11.13
CA LEU A 88 -4.27 -10.74 12.49
C LEU A 88 -5.00 -11.58 13.55
N SER A 89 -6.28 -11.92 13.31
CA SER A 89 -7.04 -12.78 14.22
C SER A 89 -6.49 -14.21 14.26
N TYR A 90 -6.06 -14.77 13.12
CA TYR A 90 -5.43 -16.09 13.03
C TYR A 90 -4.09 -16.14 13.78
N ILE A 91 -3.23 -15.14 13.60
CA ILE A 91 -1.91 -15.06 14.28
C ILE A 91 -2.09 -15.03 15.80
N ASN A 92 -3.08 -14.29 16.30
CA ASN A 92 -3.34 -14.20 17.74
C ASN A 92 -3.84 -15.54 18.32
N ILE A 93 -4.61 -16.31 17.55
CA ILE A 93 -5.10 -17.64 17.95
C ILE A 93 -3.97 -18.68 17.96
N GLU A 94 -3.10 -18.72 16.94
CA GLU A 94 -1.96 -19.65 16.90
C GLU A 94 -0.96 -19.39 18.04
N SER A 95 -0.71 -18.12 18.36
CA SER A 95 0.15 -17.73 19.49
C SER A 95 -0.39 -18.25 20.84
N GLN A 96 -1.73 -18.31 20.99
CA GLN A 96 -2.40 -18.87 22.16
C GLN A 96 -2.36 -20.42 22.18
N GLN A 97 -2.37 -21.08 21.02
CA GLN A 97 -2.29 -22.54 20.93
C GLN A 97 -0.85 -23.06 21.15
N GLN A 98 0.18 -22.35 20.68
CA GLN A 98 1.58 -22.76 20.91
C GLN A 98 2.02 -22.60 22.37
N SER A 99 1.45 -21.63 23.11
CA SER A 99 1.68 -21.49 24.55
C SER A 99 0.99 -22.57 25.39
N THR A 100 -0.08 -23.19 24.88
CA THR A 100 -0.77 -24.31 25.55
C THR A 100 -0.19 -25.68 25.23
N GLN A 101 0.61 -25.82 24.16
CA GLN A 101 1.33 -27.07 23.84
C GLN A 101 2.67 -27.25 24.57
N ASN A 102 3.21 -26.23 25.24
CA ASN A 102 4.46 -26.34 26.00
C ASN A 102 4.30 -26.70 27.49
N ASN A 103 3.08 -27.00 27.96
CA ASN A 103 2.83 -27.52 29.32
C ASN A 103 2.22 -28.93 29.25
N GLY A 104 2.96 -29.87 28.67
CA GLY A 104 2.66 -31.29 28.79
C GLY A 104 3.12 -31.83 30.16
N PRO A 105 2.29 -32.58 30.91
CA PRO A 105 2.69 -33.16 32.18
C PRO A 105 3.62 -34.36 31.92
N TRP A 106 4.71 -34.43 32.69
CA TRP A 106 5.72 -35.50 32.74
C TRP A 106 6.84 -35.44 31.68
N THR A 107 7.91 -34.70 32.01
CA THR A 107 9.26 -35.23 31.81
C THR A 107 9.53 -36.17 32.99
N ALA A 108 9.69 -37.46 32.67
CA ALA A 108 10.03 -38.55 33.59
C ALA A 108 11.44 -38.42 34.17
#